data_AF-A0A250KL19-F1
#
_entry.id   AF-A0A250KL19-F1
#
_cell.length_a   1.000
_cell.length_b   1.000
_cell.length_c   1.000
_cell.angle_alpha   90.00
_cell.angle_beta   90.00
_cell.angle_gamma   90.00
#
_symmetry.space_group_name_H-M   'P 1'
#
loop_
_entity.id
_entity.type
_entity.pdbx_description
1 polymer ?
#
loop_
_entity_poly.entity_id
_entity_poly.type
_entity_poly.pdbx_seq_one_letter_code
_entity_poly.pdbx_strand_id
1 'polypeptide(L)'
;MNRQQLINEIFTKKTFLCVGLDTDINKIPSHLKNEEDSIFAFNKAIIDATAPYCVAYKPNLAFYECYGLKGMLAFEKTIQYIKENHPNHFIIADAKRGDIGNTSKMYAQTFFEEYNLDSVTVAPYMGEDSVKPFLEYDGKWVILLALTSNKGSHDFQLTEDNQGERLFEKVLKKSQEWGTTENLMYVVGATQGKMFEDIRRIAPEHFLLVPGVGAQGGSLQEVCKYGMTKDCGLLVNSSRGIIYASTGTDYAEVAAIKAKELQEEMAIELERIAK
;
A
#
# COMPACT_ATOMS: atom_id res chain seq x y z
N MET A 1 -3.81 -13.44 -1.51
CA MET A 1 -4.84 -13.30 -0.45
C MET A 1 -6.09 -12.68 -1.07
N ASN A 2 -7.27 -13.26 -0.86
CA ASN A 2 -8.55 -12.72 -1.37
C ASN A 2 -9.19 -11.72 -0.38
N ARG A 3 -10.32 -11.11 -0.77
CA ARG A 3 -10.98 -10.05 -0.01
C ARG A 3 -11.37 -10.50 1.40
N GLN A 4 -12.03 -11.66 1.49
CA GLN A 4 -12.50 -12.20 2.76
C GLN A 4 -11.33 -12.52 3.71
N GLN A 5 -10.24 -13.07 3.17
CA GLN A 5 -9.02 -13.33 3.95
C GLN A 5 -8.43 -12.03 4.51
N LEU A 6 -8.34 -10.98 3.68
CA LEU A 6 -7.82 -9.69 4.12
C LEU A 6 -8.72 -9.05 5.21
N ILE A 7 -10.05 -9.09 5.03
CA ILE A 7 -11.01 -8.63 6.04
C ILE A 7 -10.82 -9.41 7.35
N ASN A 8 -10.73 -10.73 7.27
CA ASN A 8 -10.54 -11.59 8.44
C ASN A 8 -9.25 -11.25 9.19
N GLU A 9 -8.13 -11.05 8.48
CA GLU A 9 -6.87 -10.64 9.10
C GLU A 9 -6.98 -9.26 9.76
N ILE A 10 -7.68 -8.30 9.15
CA ILE A 10 -7.90 -6.97 9.72
C ILE A 10 -8.61 -7.05 11.07
N PHE A 11 -9.72 -7.79 11.13
CA PHE A 11 -10.49 -7.90 12.37
C PHE A 11 -9.81 -8.81 13.41
N THR A 12 -9.11 -9.86 12.98
CA THR A 12 -8.39 -10.78 13.89
C THR A 12 -7.21 -10.09 14.57
N LYS A 13 -6.39 -9.35 13.79
CA LYS A 13 -5.24 -8.60 14.30
C LYS A 13 -5.62 -7.22 14.83
N LYS A 14 -6.89 -6.82 14.67
CA LYS A 14 -7.41 -5.48 15.03
C LYS A 14 -6.56 -4.36 14.45
N THR A 15 -6.19 -4.49 13.18
CA THR A 15 -5.32 -3.54 12.49
C THR A 15 -5.59 -3.55 10.99
N PHE A 16 -5.55 -2.38 10.37
CA PHE A 16 -5.50 -2.23 8.91
C PHE A 16 -4.20 -1.52 8.49
N LEU A 17 -3.17 -1.68 9.31
CA LEU A 17 -1.84 -1.13 9.07
C LEU A 17 -1.14 -1.89 7.95
N CYS A 18 -0.60 -1.11 7.02
CA CYS A 18 0.33 -1.54 6.00
C CYS A 18 1.71 -0.91 6.26
N VAL A 19 2.69 -1.71 6.66
CA VAL A 19 4.06 -1.21 6.91
C VAL A 19 4.78 -1.05 5.57
N GLY A 20 5.25 0.17 5.29
CA GLY A 20 6.01 0.43 4.06
C GLY A 20 7.49 0.15 4.24
N LEU A 21 8.06 -0.68 3.38
CA LEU A 21 9.46 -1.10 3.40
C LEU A 21 10.28 -0.24 2.42
N ASP A 22 10.29 1.06 2.68
CA ASP A 22 10.94 2.07 1.84
C ASP A 22 12.40 2.28 2.28
N THR A 23 13.21 1.23 2.18
CA THR A 23 14.54 1.15 2.81
C THR A 23 15.61 1.91 2.01
N ASP A 24 15.94 3.10 2.50
CA ASP A 24 17.12 3.91 2.17
C ASP A 24 18.33 3.49 3.02
N ILE A 25 19.37 2.95 2.36
CA ILE A 25 20.60 2.47 3.02
C ILE A 25 21.33 3.57 3.82
N ASN A 26 21.07 4.85 3.52
CA ASN A 26 21.73 5.94 4.23
C ASN A 26 21.16 6.12 5.64
N LYS A 27 19.92 5.66 5.87
CA LYS A 27 19.16 5.86 7.11
C LYS A 27 19.12 4.63 8.01
N ILE A 28 19.57 3.47 7.53
CA ILE A 28 19.65 2.27 8.37
C ILE A 28 20.76 2.41 9.43
N PRO A 29 20.65 1.70 10.56
CA PRO A 29 21.68 1.66 11.59
C PRO A 29 23.07 1.34 11.05
N SER A 30 24.09 2.01 11.57
CA SER A 30 25.47 1.90 11.09
C SER A 30 26.03 0.48 11.11
N HIS A 31 25.65 -0.33 12.09
CA HIS A 31 26.11 -1.72 12.22
C HIS A 31 25.63 -2.62 11.07
N LEU A 32 24.52 -2.30 10.41
CA LEU A 32 24.00 -3.07 9.28
C LEU A 32 24.64 -2.67 7.94
N LYS A 33 25.30 -1.51 7.85
CA LYS A 33 25.86 -1.01 6.58
C LYS A 33 26.99 -1.86 6.03
N ASN A 34 27.59 -2.71 6.86
CA ASN A 34 28.65 -3.62 6.47
C ASN A 34 28.15 -5.02 6.11
N GLU A 35 26.85 -5.29 6.30
CA GLU A 35 26.23 -6.55 5.85
C GLU A 35 26.22 -6.62 4.32
N GLU A 36 26.43 -7.81 3.76
CA GLU A 36 26.40 -8.04 2.31
C GLU A 36 25.05 -7.64 1.69
N ASP A 37 23.97 -7.85 2.43
CA ASP A 37 22.60 -7.52 2.05
C ASP A 37 21.92 -6.64 3.11
N SER A 38 22.44 -5.42 3.28
CA SER A 38 21.99 -4.50 4.33
C SER A 38 20.49 -4.16 4.23
N ILE A 39 19.95 -4.12 3.00
CA ILE A 39 18.52 -3.84 2.77
C ILE A 39 17.67 -4.99 3.29
N PHE A 40 18.01 -6.24 2.92
CA PHE A 40 17.28 -7.40 3.40
C PHE A 40 17.43 -7.58 4.92
N ALA A 41 18.64 -7.44 5.46
CA ALA A 41 18.89 -7.58 6.89
C ALA A 41 18.03 -6.60 7.72
N PHE A 42 17.97 -5.34 7.28
CA PHE A 42 17.11 -4.33 7.90
C PHE A 42 15.62 -4.67 7.74
N ASN A 43 15.16 -4.99 6.52
CA ASN A 43 13.76 -5.35 6.27
C ASN A 43 13.32 -6.54 7.12
N LYS A 44 14.14 -7.59 7.19
CA LYS A 44 13.86 -8.79 7.98
C LYS A 44 13.60 -8.45 9.44
N ALA A 45 14.47 -7.64 10.06
CA ALA A 45 14.31 -7.25 11.46
C ALA A 45 13.05 -6.39 11.68
N ILE A 46 12.73 -5.48 10.75
CA ILE A 46 11.48 -4.72 10.78
C ILE A 46 10.26 -5.64 10.66
N ILE A 47 10.29 -6.59 9.74
CA ILE A 47 9.19 -7.54 9.51
C ILE A 47 8.95 -8.38 10.77
N ASP A 48 10.01 -8.99 11.33
CA ASP A 48 9.91 -9.82 12.54
C ASP A 48 9.31 -9.04 13.72
N ALA A 49 9.68 -7.77 13.86
CA ALA A 49 9.23 -6.92 14.96
C ALA A 49 7.81 -6.37 14.76
N THR A 50 7.38 -6.13 13.51
CA THR A 50 6.11 -5.44 13.21
C THR A 50 4.99 -6.36 12.75
N ALA A 51 5.27 -7.62 12.37
CA ALA A 51 4.29 -8.57 11.88
C ALA A 51 3.06 -8.77 12.79
N PRO A 52 3.16 -8.75 14.13
CA PRO A 52 1.99 -8.85 15.00
C PRO A 52 1.00 -7.67 14.89
N TYR A 53 1.44 -6.51 14.40
CA TYR A 53 0.70 -5.24 14.46
C TYR A 53 0.20 -4.75 13.09
N CYS A 54 0.50 -5.49 12.02
CA CYS A 54 0.11 -5.14 10.65
C CYS A 54 -0.51 -6.33 9.90
N VAL A 55 -1.27 -6.00 8.86
CA VAL A 55 -1.84 -6.99 7.93
C VAL A 55 -1.13 -7.01 6.59
N ALA A 56 -0.35 -5.96 6.27
CA ALA A 56 0.27 -5.82 4.96
C ALA A 56 1.67 -5.22 5.03
N TYR A 57 2.49 -5.58 4.04
CA TYR A 57 3.77 -4.95 3.75
C TYR A 57 3.76 -4.35 2.34
N LYS A 58 4.30 -3.15 2.19
CA LYS A 58 4.37 -2.44 0.91
C LYS A 58 5.79 -1.97 0.60
N PRO A 59 6.65 -2.82 0.01
CA PRO A 59 7.90 -2.38 -0.59
C PRO A 59 7.65 -1.46 -1.79
N ASN A 60 8.27 -0.27 -1.78
CA ASN A 60 8.28 0.63 -2.93
C ASN A 60 9.51 0.38 -3.79
N LEU A 61 9.30 -0.02 -5.04
CA LEU A 61 10.37 -0.50 -5.92
C LEU A 61 11.47 0.54 -6.17
N ALA A 62 11.20 1.84 -6.08
CA ALA A 62 12.22 2.87 -6.29
C ALA A 62 13.38 2.76 -5.27
N PHE A 63 13.12 2.27 -4.05
CA PHE A 63 14.15 2.06 -3.01
C PHE A 63 14.97 0.79 -3.22
N TYR A 64 14.60 -0.05 -4.17
CA TYR A 64 15.32 -1.27 -4.53
C TYR A 64 15.99 -1.10 -5.89
N GLU A 65 15.26 -0.61 -6.90
CA GLU A 65 15.74 -0.40 -8.27
C GLU A 65 16.95 0.54 -8.33
N CYS A 66 17.03 1.55 -7.45
CA CYS A 66 18.14 2.51 -7.44
C CYS A 66 19.50 1.89 -7.08
N TYR A 67 19.51 0.66 -6.54
CA TYR A 67 20.72 -0.12 -6.25
C TYR A 67 20.99 -1.22 -7.30
N GLY A 68 20.27 -1.21 -8.43
CA GLY A 68 20.42 -2.18 -9.51
C GLY A 68 20.15 -3.61 -9.05
N LEU A 69 20.94 -4.57 -9.56
CA LEU A 69 20.75 -6.00 -9.27
C LEU A 69 20.79 -6.32 -7.77
N LYS A 70 21.63 -5.63 -6.98
CA LYS A 70 21.72 -5.88 -5.54
C LYS A 70 20.43 -5.51 -4.82
N GLY A 71 19.82 -4.37 -5.17
CA GLY A 71 18.55 -3.98 -4.59
C GLY A 71 17.40 -4.88 -5.03
N MET A 72 17.37 -5.31 -6.28
CA MET A 72 16.36 -6.26 -6.75
C MET A 72 16.49 -7.65 -6.10
N LEU A 73 17.71 -8.11 -5.83
CA LEU A 73 17.93 -9.33 -5.06
C LEU A 73 17.43 -9.17 -3.61
N ALA A 74 17.66 -8.01 -2.99
CA ALA A 74 17.13 -7.72 -1.65
C ALA A 74 15.60 -7.65 -1.64
N PHE A 75 14.98 -7.10 -2.69
CA PHE A 75 13.53 -7.12 -2.88
C PHE A 75 13.03 -8.55 -2.91
N GLU A 76 13.55 -9.39 -3.80
CA GLU A 76 13.17 -10.80 -3.94
C GLU A 76 13.26 -11.56 -2.61
N LYS A 77 14.41 -11.46 -1.92
CA LYS A 77 14.59 -12.06 -0.59
C LYS A 77 13.58 -11.55 0.43
N THR A 78 13.26 -10.25 0.41
CA THR A 78 12.24 -9.66 1.30
C THR A 78 10.87 -10.27 1.02
N ILE A 79 10.48 -10.41 -0.25
CA ILE A 79 9.19 -11.01 -0.64
C ILE A 79 9.12 -12.48 -0.21
N GLN A 80 10.17 -13.25 -0.52
CA GLN A 80 10.26 -14.66 -0.16
C GLN A 80 10.17 -14.86 1.36
N TYR A 81 10.90 -14.04 2.12
CA TYR A 81 10.87 -14.10 3.58
C TYR A 81 9.48 -13.86 4.17
N ILE A 82 8.75 -12.85 3.68
CA ILE A 82 7.38 -12.58 4.15
C ILE A 82 6.47 -13.78 3.84
N LYS A 83 6.55 -14.33 2.63
CA LYS A 83 5.70 -15.47 2.25
C LYS A 83 5.97 -16.73 3.07
N GLU A 84 7.24 -17.02 3.37
CA GLU A 84 7.64 -18.22 4.11
C GLU A 84 7.30 -18.10 5.60
N ASN A 85 7.53 -16.94 6.21
CA ASN A 85 7.43 -16.76 7.67
C ASN A 85 6.12 -16.13 8.11
N HIS A 86 5.46 -15.39 7.22
CA HIS A 86 4.24 -14.62 7.47
C HIS A 86 3.23 -14.77 6.32
N PRO A 87 2.79 -16.01 5.99
CA PRO A 87 1.96 -16.29 4.81
C PRO A 87 0.58 -15.61 4.82
N ASN A 88 0.14 -15.12 5.99
CA ASN A 88 -1.11 -14.40 6.17
C ASN A 88 -0.95 -12.87 6.08
N HIS A 89 0.18 -12.36 5.61
CA HIS A 89 0.38 -10.94 5.38
C HIS A 89 0.25 -10.61 3.90
N PHE A 90 -0.53 -9.56 3.59
CA PHE A 90 -0.75 -9.08 2.24
C PHE A 90 0.47 -8.31 1.73
N ILE A 91 0.93 -8.61 0.51
CA ILE A 91 2.12 -7.95 -0.04
C ILE A 91 1.74 -7.05 -1.22
N ILE A 92 2.20 -5.80 -1.15
CA ILE A 92 1.93 -4.77 -2.16
C ILE A 92 3.24 -4.31 -2.80
N ALA A 93 3.43 -4.58 -4.09
CA ALA A 93 4.46 -3.89 -4.86
C ALA A 93 4.00 -2.48 -5.22
N ASP A 94 4.59 -1.47 -4.57
CA ASP A 94 4.38 -0.08 -4.94
C ASP A 94 5.31 0.32 -6.09
N ALA A 95 4.89 -0.05 -7.31
CA ALA A 95 5.64 0.07 -8.56
C ALA A 95 5.12 1.16 -9.52
N LYS A 96 3.88 1.63 -9.31
CA LYS A 96 3.13 2.59 -10.14
C LYS A 96 3.30 2.39 -11.65
N ARG A 97 3.25 1.14 -12.13
CA ARG A 97 3.43 0.83 -13.56
C ARG A 97 2.27 1.38 -14.38
N GLY A 98 2.53 1.64 -15.66
CA GLY A 98 1.53 2.09 -16.63
C GLY A 98 2.18 2.12 -18.01
N ASP A 99 1.85 1.14 -18.82
CA ASP A 99 2.28 1.00 -20.22
C ASP A 99 1.16 0.31 -20.98
N ILE A 100 1.23 0.10 -22.29
CA ILE A 100 0.14 -0.44 -23.10
C ILE A 100 0.47 -1.80 -23.71
N GLY A 101 -0.58 -2.56 -24.03
CA GLY A 101 -0.49 -3.79 -24.82
C GLY A 101 0.49 -4.82 -24.23
N ASN A 102 1.44 -5.27 -25.05
CA ASN A 102 2.38 -6.32 -24.65
C ASN A 102 3.31 -5.89 -23.49
N THR A 103 3.69 -4.62 -23.42
CA THR A 103 4.58 -4.16 -22.35
C THR A 103 3.88 -4.22 -20.99
N SER A 104 2.60 -3.84 -20.92
CA SER A 104 1.80 -4.00 -19.70
C SER A 104 1.70 -5.46 -19.26
N LYS A 105 1.61 -6.41 -20.20
CA LYS A 105 1.62 -7.85 -19.88
C LYS A 105 2.94 -8.28 -19.25
N MET A 106 4.08 -7.80 -19.74
CA MET A 106 5.39 -8.11 -19.16
C MET A 106 5.51 -7.58 -17.73
N TYR A 107 4.95 -6.41 -17.42
CA TYR A 107 4.89 -5.94 -16.04
C TYR A 107 3.99 -6.82 -15.17
N ALA A 108 2.81 -7.21 -15.65
CA ALA A 108 1.91 -8.11 -14.90
C ALA A 108 2.59 -9.46 -14.60
N GLN A 109 3.22 -10.08 -15.60
CA GLN A 109 4.02 -11.29 -15.46
C GLN A 109 5.14 -11.13 -14.42
N THR A 110 5.86 -10.01 -14.46
CA THR A 110 6.93 -9.72 -13.48
C THR A 110 6.41 -9.75 -12.03
N PHE A 111 5.28 -9.10 -11.74
CA PHE A 111 4.83 -9.02 -10.35
C PHE A 111 4.03 -10.25 -9.89
N PHE A 112 3.25 -10.87 -10.78
CA PHE A 112 2.31 -11.92 -10.41
C PHE A 112 2.80 -13.34 -10.67
N GLU A 113 3.74 -13.54 -11.61
CA GLU A 113 4.36 -14.85 -11.85
C GLU A 113 5.74 -14.92 -11.19
N GLU A 114 6.68 -14.05 -11.60
CA GLU A 114 8.07 -14.10 -11.13
C GLU A 114 8.16 -13.86 -9.62
N TYR A 115 7.67 -12.70 -9.14
CA TYR A 115 7.68 -12.39 -7.70
C TYR A 115 6.47 -12.94 -6.95
N ASN A 116 5.45 -13.44 -7.67
CA ASN A 116 4.20 -14.01 -7.14
C ASN A 116 3.54 -13.15 -6.02
N LEU A 117 3.50 -11.84 -6.19
CA LEU A 117 2.95 -10.91 -5.19
C LEU A 117 1.42 -11.00 -5.11
N ASP A 118 0.82 -10.48 -4.03
CA ASP A 118 -0.65 -10.37 -3.96
C ASP A 118 -1.18 -9.20 -4.79
N SER A 119 -0.40 -8.11 -4.87
CA SER A 119 -0.89 -6.87 -5.50
C SER A 119 0.22 -5.98 -6.03
N VAL A 120 -0.17 -5.08 -6.95
CA VAL A 120 0.70 -4.05 -7.51
C VAL A 120 -0.06 -2.74 -7.72
N THR A 121 0.60 -1.62 -7.46
CA THR A 121 0.04 -0.30 -7.79
C THR A 121 0.21 0.04 -9.26
N VAL A 122 -0.82 0.59 -9.91
CA VAL A 122 -0.84 0.90 -11.35
C VAL A 122 -1.37 2.32 -11.61
N ALA A 123 -0.78 3.04 -12.57
CA ALA A 123 -1.19 4.38 -12.99
C ALA A 123 -2.14 4.29 -14.22
N PRO A 124 -3.41 4.74 -14.12
CA PRO A 124 -4.42 4.50 -15.15
C PRO A 124 -4.40 5.53 -16.29
N TYR A 125 -3.38 6.39 -16.38
CA TYR A 125 -3.39 7.57 -17.26
C TYR A 125 -3.61 7.21 -18.74
N MET A 126 -3.08 6.07 -19.18
CA MET A 126 -3.17 5.63 -20.58
C MET A 126 -4.49 4.90 -20.90
N GLY A 127 -5.35 4.63 -19.91
CA GLY A 127 -6.65 3.99 -20.10
C GLY A 127 -6.69 2.49 -19.81
N GLU A 128 -7.77 1.84 -20.22
CA GLU A 128 -8.10 0.44 -19.88
C GLU A 128 -6.98 -0.54 -20.23
N ASP A 129 -6.41 -0.41 -21.43
CA ASP A 129 -5.40 -1.32 -21.98
C ASP A 129 -4.06 -1.28 -21.23
N SER A 130 -3.86 -0.26 -20.38
CA SER A 130 -2.72 -0.19 -19.45
C SER A 130 -2.95 -0.86 -18.10
N VAL A 131 -4.19 -1.25 -17.80
CA VAL A 131 -4.61 -1.80 -16.51
C VAL A 131 -5.08 -3.24 -16.65
N LYS A 132 -5.88 -3.52 -17.68
CA LYS A 132 -6.52 -4.81 -17.93
C LYS A 132 -5.56 -6.00 -17.89
N PRO A 133 -4.34 -5.94 -18.44
CA PRO A 133 -3.38 -7.05 -18.33
C PRO A 133 -3.05 -7.49 -16.90
N PHE A 134 -3.15 -6.58 -15.92
CA PHE A 134 -2.95 -6.92 -14.51
C PHE A 134 -4.22 -7.54 -13.89
N LEU A 135 -5.40 -7.12 -14.32
CA LEU A 135 -6.69 -7.59 -13.81
C LEU A 135 -7.06 -8.99 -14.30
N GLU A 136 -6.41 -9.48 -15.36
CA GLU A 136 -6.58 -10.84 -15.91
C GLU A 136 -5.98 -11.94 -15.01
N TYR A 137 -5.22 -11.58 -13.97
CA TYR A 137 -4.63 -12.54 -13.03
C TYR A 137 -5.58 -12.85 -11.86
N ASP A 138 -6.08 -14.09 -11.82
CA ASP A 138 -6.97 -14.56 -10.76
C ASP A 138 -6.32 -14.50 -9.37
N GLY A 139 -7.09 -14.01 -8.38
CA GLY A 139 -6.64 -13.93 -6.99
C GLY A 139 -5.56 -12.87 -6.72
N LYS A 140 -5.30 -11.98 -7.69
CA LYS A 140 -4.38 -10.85 -7.59
C LYS A 140 -5.14 -9.53 -7.55
N TRP A 141 -4.49 -8.49 -7.02
CA TRP A 141 -5.08 -7.16 -6.89
C TRP A 141 -4.31 -6.09 -7.64
N VAL A 142 -5.05 -5.21 -8.29
CA VAL A 142 -4.55 -3.95 -8.83
C VAL A 142 -4.93 -2.83 -7.89
N ILE A 143 -3.97 -1.98 -7.52
CA ILE A 143 -4.23 -0.79 -6.71
C ILE A 143 -4.02 0.46 -7.58
N LEU A 144 -5.12 0.99 -8.13
CA LEU A 144 -5.07 2.10 -9.08
C LEU A 144 -4.83 3.45 -8.40
N LEU A 145 -3.97 4.28 -8.99
CA LEU A 145 -3.81 5.66 -8.56
C LEU A 145 -5.08 6.47 -8.88
N ALA A 146 -5.74 7.01 -7.84
CA ALA A 146 -6.91 7.86 -7.98
C ALA A 146 -6.62 9.30 -7.54
N LEU A 147 -6.41 9.53 -6.23
CA LEU A 147 -6.18 10.87 -5.67
C LEU A 147 -5.04 10.84 -4.66
N THR A 148 -3.85 11.31 -5.02
CA THR A 148 -2.63 11.24 -4.20
C THR A 148 -2.46 12.46 -3.28
N SER A 149 -1.61 12.35 -2.25
CA SER A 149 -1.42 13.39 -1.21
C SER A 149 -0.40 14.49 -1.55
N ASN A 150 0.33 14.37 -2.67
CA ASN A 150 1.36 15.34 -3.06
C ASN A 150 0.74 16.61 -3.65
N LYS A 151 1.46 17.74 -3.56
CA LYS A 151 1.02 19.05 -4.13
C LYS A 151 0.62 18.98 -5.61
N GLY A 152 1.30 18.14 -6.39
CA GLY A 152 1.01 17.95 -7.82
C GLY A 152 -0.31 17.22 -8.13
N SER A 153 -1.07 16.76 -7.13
CA SER A 153 -2.43 16.26 -7.37
C SER A 153 -3.35 17.35 -7.94
N HIS A 154 -3.07 18.62 -7.62
CA HIS A 154 -3.80 19.77 -8.16
C HIS A 154 -3.56 20.01 -9.66
N ASP A 155 -2.46 19.51 -10.23
CA ASP A 155 -2.14 19.74 -11.63
C ASP A 155 -3.13 19.06 -12.57
N PHE A 156 -3.62 17.86 -12.18
CA PHE A 156 -4.52 17.05 -13.00
C PHE A 156 -5.66 16.40 -12.22
N GLN A 157 -5.39 15.76 -11.08
CA GLN A 157 -6.37 14.88 -10.42
C GLN A 157 -7.61 15.66 -9.95
N LEU A 158 -7.44 16.94 -9.61
CA LEU A 158 -8.48 17.84 -9.13
C LEU A 158 -9.05 18.78 -10.20
N THR A 159 -8.62 18.68 -11.46
CA THR A 159 -9.21 19.48 -12.54
C THR A 159 -10.64 19.02 -12.79
N GLU A 160 -11.53 19.98 -13.01
CA GLU A 160 -12.94 19.74 -13.32
C GLU A 160 -13.19 19.81 -14.83
N ASP A 161 -14.10 18.97 -15.32
CA ASP A 161 -14.65 19.14 -16.67
C ASP A 161 -15.80 20.17 -16.69
N ASN A 162 -16.42 20.35 -17.87
CA ASN A 162 -17.51 21.32 -18.05
C ASN A 162 -18.77 21.00 -17.22
N GLN A 163 -18.86 19.81 -16.61
CA GLN A 163 -19.96 19.38 -15.75
C GLN A 163 -19.58 19.43 -14.26
N GLY A 164 -18.36 19.87 -13.93
CA GLY A 164 -17.85 19.93 -12.57
C GLY A 164 -17.34 18.57 -12.04
N GLU A 165 -17.21 17.56 -12.90
CA GLU A 165 -16.63 16.27 -12.48
C GLU A 165 -15.11 16.38 -12.40
N ARG A 166 -14.54 16.06 -11.25
CA ARG A 166 -13.09 16.06 -11.06
C ARG A 166 -12.45 14.85 -11.72
N LEU A 167 -11.24 14.99 -12.26
CA LEU A 167 -10.57 13.91 -12.98
C LEU A 167 -10.46 12.61 -12.17
N PHE A 168 -10.15 12.69 -10.87
CA PHE A 168 -10.08 11.49 -10.02
C PHE A 168 -11.43 10.77 -9.90
N GLU A 169 -12.55 11.50 -9.90
CA GLU A 169 -13.90 10.93 -9.86
C GLU A 169 -14.20 10.18 -11.16
N LYS A 170 -13.80 10.75 -12.29
CA LYS A 170 -13.90 10.11 -13.60
C LYS A 170 -13.07 8.83 -13.69
N VAL A 171 -11.84 8.86 -13.17
CA VAL A 171 -10.97 7.67 -13.05
C VAL A 171 -11.67 6.59 -12.23
N LEU A 172 -12.18 6.92 -11.03
CA LEU A 172 -12.88 5.97 -10.16
C LEU A 172 -14.13 5.36 -10.81
N LYS A 173 -14.92 6.15 -11.55
CA LYS A 173 -16.10 5.64 -12.26
C LYS A 173 -15.69 4.71 -13.40
N LYS A 174 -14.74 5.14 -14.23
CA LYS A 174 -14.35 4.40 -15.43
C LYS A 174 -13.64 3.09 -15.10
N SER A 175 -12.78 3.07 -14.08
CA SER A 175 -12.03 1.87 -13.72
C SER A 175 -12.88 0.76 -13.11
N GLN A 176 -14.04 1.08 -12.55
CA GLN A 176 -15.02 0.09 -12.10
C GLN A 176 -15.69 -0.67 -13.25
N GLU A 177 -15.53 -0.22 -14.49
CA GLU A 177 -15.92 -1.01 -15.68
C GLU A 177 -14.87 -2.08 -16.03
N TRP A 178 -13.64 -1.98 -15.47
CA TRP A 178 -12.51 -2.87 -15.80
C TRP A 178 -12.30 -3.95 -14.75
N GLY A 179 -12.55 -3.63 -13.48
CA GLY A 179 -12.33 -4.50 -12.34
C GLY A 179 -13.48 -4.44 -11.33
N THR A 180 -13.35 -5.19 -10.24
CA THR A 180 -14.39 -5.39 -9.22
C THR A 180 -13.84 -5.18 -7.82
N THR A 181 -14.70 -5.23 -6.81
CA THR A 181 -14.33 -5.17 -5.39
C THR A 181 -13.44 -6.32 -4.91
N GLU A 182 -13.22 -7.35 -5.74
CA GLU A 182 -12.40 -8.54 -5.44
C GLU A 182 -10.99 -8.50 -6.04
N ASN A 183 -10.72 -7.59 -6.99
CA ASN A 183 -9.43 -7.49 -7.66
C ASN A 183 -8.95 -6.04 -7.91
N LEU A 184 -9.75 -5.04 -7.53
CA LEU A 184 -9.41 -3.64 -7.70
C LEU A 184 -9.48 -2.87 -6.36
N MET A 185 -8.46 -2.07 -6.12
CA MET A 185 -8.35 -1.12 -5.00
C MET A 185 -7.92 0.25 -5.53
N TYR A 186 -7.98 1.29 -4.69
CA TYR A 186 -7.56 2.64 -5.06
C TYR A 186 -6.54 3.25 -4.10
N VAL A 187 -5.53 3.93 -4.63
CA VAL A 187 -4.63 4.77 -3.84
C VAL A 187 -5.29 6.12 -3.61
N VAL A 188 -5.47 6.46 -2.33
CA VAL A 188 -6.07 7.73 -1.89
C VAL A 188 -5.23 8.32 -0.77
N GLY A 189 -4.71 9.53 -0.95
CA GLY A 189 -3.86 10.20 0.02
C GLY A 189 -4.60 10.58 1.31
N ALA A 190 -3.97 10.36 2.47
CA ALA A 190 -4.55 10.67 3.78
C ALA A 190 -4.86 12.16 4.00
N THR A 191 -4.19 13.07 3.28
CA THR A 191 -4.35 14.52 3.42
C THR A 191 -5.60 15.07 2.73
N GLN A 192 -6.40 14.21 2.09
CA GLN A 192 -7.58 14.63 1.32
C GLN A 192 -8.84 14.86 2.20
N GLY A 193 -8.76 14.52 3.49
CA GLY A 193 -9.78 14.86 4.50
C GLY A 193 -11.20 14.43 4.07
N LYS A 194 -12.12 15.40 3.97
CA LYS A 194 -13.51 15.16 3.57
C LYS A 194 -13.70 14.61 2.15
N MET A 195 -12.71 14.71 1.26
CA MET A 195 -12.84 14.17 -0.10
C MET A 195 -12.98 12.64 -0.12
N PHE A 196 -12.67 11.96 0.98
CA PHE A 196 -13.03 10.54 1.15
C PHE A 196 -14.54 10.30 1.04
N GLU A 197 -15.40 11.25 1.42
CA GLU A 197 -16.86 11.15 1.23
C GLU A 197 -17.22 11.08 -0.27
N ASP A 198 -16.57 11.89 -1.10
CA ASP A 198 -16.76 11.88 -2.55
C ASP A 198 -16.30 10.56 -3.16
N ILE A 199 -15.15 10.04 -2.70
CA ILE A 199 -14.62 8.75 -3.12
C ILE A 199 -15.57 7.63 -2.72
N ARG A 200 -16.09 7.63 -1.49
CA ARG A 200 -17.02 6.59 -1.01
C ARG A 200 -18.38 6.65 -1.68
N ARG A 201 -18.84 7.82 -2.12
CA ARG A 201 -20.04 7.94 -2.96
C ARG A 201 -19.89 7.22 -4.31
N ILE A 202 -18.67 7.19 -4.87
CA ILE A 202 -18.38 6.59 -6.19
C ILE A 202 -17.93 5.13 -6.07
N ALA A 203 -17.09 4.82 -5.09
CA ALA A 203 -16.49 3.50 -4.85
C ALA A 203 -16.79 3.04 -3.40
N PRO A 204 -18.05 2.69 -3.08
CA PRO A 204 -18.50 2.47 -1.72
C PRO A 204 -17.87 1.26 -1.04
N GLU A 205 -17.50 0.22 -1.80
CA GLU A 205 -17.08 -1.08 -1.25
C GLU A 205 -15.63 -1.45 -1.56
N HIS A 206 -14.94 -0.69 -2.41
CA HIS A 206 -13.56 -0.97 -2.80
C HIS A 206 -12.60 -0.69 -1.63
N PHE A 207 -11.53 -1.48 -1.50
CA PHE A 207 -10.46 -1.16 -0.57
C PHE A 207 -9.71 0.09 -1.04
N LEU A 208 -9.31 0.94 -0.08
CA LEU A 208 -8.44 2.09 -0.33
C LEU A 208 -7.08 1.85 0.32
N LEU A 209 -6.01 1.92 -0.46
CA LEU A 209 -4.65 2.05 0.05
C LEU A 209 -4.40 3.52 0.38
N VAL A 210 -4.17 3.82 1.65
CA VAL A 210 -4.08 5.19 2.17
C VAL A 210 -2.66 5.52 2.63
N PRO A 211 -1.79 6.02 1.74
CA PRO A 211 -0.50 6.57 2.14
C PRO A 211 -0.65 7.95 2.78
N GLY A 212 0.27 8.28 3.69
CA GLY A 212 0.46 9.64 4.18
C GLY A 212 -0.05 9.94 5.59
N VAL A 213 -0.53 8.94 6.33
CA VAL A 213 -0.81 9.10 7.76
C VAL A 213 0.51 9.34 8.51
N GLY A 214 0.50 10.29 9.47
CA GLY A 214 1.67 10.66 10.25
C GLY A 214 2.66 11.54 9.47
N ALA A 215 3.61 10.95 8.77
CA ALA A 215 4.77 11.66 8.18
C ALA A 215 4.42 12.71 7.11
N GLN A 216 3.23 12.67 6.52
CA GLN A 216 2.73 13.67 5.57
C GLN A 216 1.62 14.55 6.16
N GLY A 217 1.34 14.40 7.47
CA GLY A 217 0.35 15.20 8.20
C GLY A 217 -1.09 14.68 8.10
N GLY A 218 -1.34 13.53 7.49
CA GLY A 218 -2.68 12.92 7.47
C GLY A 218 -3.10 12.39 8.84
N SER A 219 -4.34 12.66 9.25
CA SER A 219 -4.95 12.13 10.47
C SER A 219 -5.59 10.77 10.22
N LEU A 220 -5.24 9.77 11.03
CA LEU A 220 -5.90 8.46 11.02
C LEU A 220 -7.40 8.60 11.30
N GLN A 221 -7.77 9.43 12.27
CA GLN A 221 -9.15 9.63 12.71
C GLN A 221 -10.01 10.26 11.59
N GLU A 222 -9.49 11.23 10.84
CA GLU A 222 -10.23 11.78 9.68
C GLU A 222 -10.38 10.77 8.55
N VAL A 223 -9.30 10.04 8.24
CA VAL A 223 -9.33 8.95 7.25
C VAL A 223 -10.38 7.90 7.64
N CYS A 224 -10.43 7.51 8.92
CA CYS A 224 -11.41 6.56 9.41
C CYS A 224 -12.84 7.10 9.33
N LYS A 225 -13.05 8.33 9.81
CA LYS A 225 -14.36 8.98 9.86
C LYS A 225 -15.03 9.06 8.48
N TYR A 226 -14.28 9.41 7.44
CA TYR A 226 -14.83 9.62 6.10
C TYR A 226 -14.61 8.44 5.16
N GLY A 227 -13.65 7.56 5.47
CA GLY A 227 -13.18 6.52 4.58
C GLY A 227 -13.49 5.08 5.01
N MET A 228 -13.88 4.80 6.26
CA MET A 228 -14.20 3.42 6.66
C MET A 228 -15.54 2.94 6.10
N THR A 229 -15.62 1.64 5.86
CA THR A 229 -16.85 0.91 5.53
C THR A 229 -17.13 -0.15 6.62
N LYS A 230 -18.24 -0.88 6.52
CA LYS A 230 -18.54 -2.02 7.41
C LYS A 230 -17.45 -3.09 7.42
N ASP A 231 -16.69 -3.21 6.33
CA ASP A 231 -15.61 -4.19 6.15
C ASP A 231 -14.23 -3.56 6.46
N CYS A 232 -14.18 -2.44 7.19
CA CYS A 232 -13.05 -1.50 7.27
C CYS A 232 -12.78 -0.79 5.94
N GLY A 233 -12.48 -1.53 4.86
CA GLY A 233 -12.29 -0.99 3.50
C GLY A 233 -11.06 -0.10 3.32
N LEU A 234 -10.12 -0.11 4.27
CA LEU A 234 -8.90 0.71 4.26
C LEU A 234 -7.66 -0.16 4.48
N LEU A 235 -6.53 0.26 3.92
CA LEU A 235 -5.18 -0.15 4.28
C LEU A 235 -4.35 1.11 4.48
N VAL A 236 -4.06 1.48 5.73
CA VAL A 236 -3.30 2.70 6.02
C VAL A 236 -1.82 2.40 5.98
N ASN A 237 -1.11 3.05 5.06
CA ASN A 237 0.33 2.86 4.91
C ASN A 237 1.14 3.85 5.78
N SER A 238 2.06 3.28 6.57
CA SER A 238 3.09 4.02 7.30
C SER A 238 4.46 3.39 7.04
N SER A 239 5.37 4.15 6.41
CA SER A 239 6.77 3.72 6.19
C SER A 239 7.68 4.37 7.24
N ARG A 240 8.10 5.62 7.00
CA ARG A 240 9.14 6.31 7.77
C ARG A 240 8.83 6.46 9.26
N GLY A 241 7.55 6.63 9.61
CA GLY A 241 7.13 6.74 11.02
C GLY A 241 7.29 5.45 11.82
N ILE A 242 7.50 4.32 11.15
CA ILE A 242 7.75 3.01 11.74
C ILE A 242 9.22 2.64 11.54
N ILE A 243 9.65 2.49 10.29
CA ILE A 243 10.94 1.86 9.99
C ILE A 243 12.14 2.74 10.40
N TYR A 244 11.95 4.06 10.49
CA TYR A 244 13.00 5.01 10.93
C TYR A 244 12.65 5.71 12.24
N ALA A 245 11.81 5.09 13.07
CA ALA A 245 11.50 5.63 14.39
C ALA A 245 12.72 5.65 15.34
N SER A 246 13.72 4.79 15.09
CA SER A 246 15.06 4.87 15.67
C SER A 246 16.12 4.50 14.63
N THR A 247 17.33 5.03 14.81
CA THR A 247 18.54 4.70 14.02
C THR A 247 19.59 3.94 14.83
N GLY A 248 19.28 3.61 16.10
CA GLY A 248 20.14 2.87 17.01
C GLY A 248 20.12 1.36 16.80
N THR A 249 20.67 0.60 17.75
CA THR A 249 20.58 -0.88 17.76
C THR A 249 19.18 -1.38 18.15
N ASP A 250 18.35 -0.49 18.70
CA ASP A 250 16.96 -0.70 19.11
C ASP A 250 15.94 -0.44 17.99
N TYR A 251 16.39 -0.14 16.77
CA TYR A 251 15.53 0.27 15.64
C TYR A 251 14.32 -0.65 15.41
N ALA A 252 14.50 -1.96 15.50
CA ALA A 252 13.42 -2.93 15.32
C ALA A 252 12.43 -2.92 16.49
N GLU A 253 12.91 -2.79 17.72
CA GLU A 253 12.06 -2.66 18.92
C GLU A 253 11.23 -1.38 18.87
N VAL A 254 11.85 -0.25 18.51
CA VAL A 254 11.14 1.03 18.38
C VAL A 254 10.14 0.99 17.22
N ALA A 255 10.46 0.31 16.12
CA ALA A 255 9.51 0.08 15.02
C ALA A 255 8.29 -0.74 15.50
N ALA A 256 8.49 -1.78 16.31
CA ALA A 256 7.39 -2.54 16.91
C ALA A 256 6.52 -1.68 17.82
N ILE A 257 7.12 -0.83 18.65
CA ILE A 257 6.40 0.11 19.51
C ILE A 257 5.53 1.04 18.66
N LYS A 258 6.08 1.63 17.59
CA LYS A 258 5.31 2.53 16.69
C LYS A 258 4.23 1.83 15.90
N ALA A 259 4.46 0.60 15.47
CA ALA A 259 3.43 -0.21 14.82
C ALA A 259 2.30 -0.56 15.80
N LYS A 260 2.65 -0.90 17.04
CA LYS A 260 1.69 -1.20 18.11
C LYS A 260 0.83 0.00 18.50
N GLU A 261 1.44 1.18 18.68
CA GLU A 261 0.72 2.43 18.96
C GLU A 261 -0.36 2.69 17.89
N LEU A 262 0.00 2.59 16.61
CA LEU A 262 -0.97 2.74 15.51
C LEU A 262 -2.02 1.63 15.50
N GLN A 263 -1.63 0.39 15.79
CA GLN A 263 -2.57 -0.73 15.88
C GLN A 263 -3.62 -0.50 16.99
N GLU A 264 -3.21 0.02 18.14
CA GLU A 264 -4.12 0.34 19.25
C GLU A 264 -5.12 1.45 18.86
N GLU A 265 -4.68 2.49 18.13
CA GLU A 265 -5.59 3.49 17.56
C GLU A 265 -6.57 2.88 16.55
N MET A 266 -6.07 2.01 15.65
CA MET A 266 -6.90 1.33 14.64
C MET A 266 -7.91 0.38 15.27
N ALA A 267 -7.57 -0.30 16.36
CA ALA A 267 -8.47 -1.20 17.08
C ALA A 267 -9.70 -0.45 17.61
N ILE A 268 -9.51 0.78 18.12
CA ILE A 268 -10.61 1.64 18.59
C ILE A 268 -11.56 1.98 17.44
N GLU A 269 -11.03 2.31 16.26
CA GLU A 269 -11.86 2.63 15.09
C GLU A 269 -12.59 1.39 14.54
N LEU A 270 -11.96 0.21 14.54
CA LEU A 270 -12.61 -1.06 14.17
C LEU A 270 -13.76 -1.42 15.11
N GLU A 271 -13.63 -1.18 16.42
CA GLU A 271 -14.70 -1.41 17.40
C GLU A 271 -15.91 -0.48 17.20
N ARG A 272 -15.74 0.69 16.57
CA ARG A 272 -16.84 1.60 16.27
C ARG A 272 -17.71 1.12 15.11
N ILE A 273 -17.14 0.44 14.13
CA ILE A 273 -17.88 -0.07 12.95
C ILE A 273 -18.45 -1.48 13.16
N ALA A 274 -17.98 -2.20 14.18
CA ALA A 274 -18.49 -3.53 14.54
C ALA A 274 -19.79 -3.49 15.37
N LYS A 275 -20.25 -2.30 15.76
CA LYS A 275 -21.50 -2.05 16.50
C LYS A 275 -22.61 -1.62 15.55
#